data_AF-A0A925BJ51-F1
#
_entry.id   AF-A0A925BJ51-F1
#
_cell.length_a   1.000
_cell.length_b   1.000
_cell.length_c   1.000
_cell.angle_alpha   90.00
_cell.angle_beta   90.00
_cell.angle_gamma   90.00
#
_symmetry.space_group_name_H-M   'P 1'
#
loop_
_entity.id
_entity.type
_entity.pdbx_description
1 polymer ?
#
loop_
_entity_poly.entity_id
_entity_poly.type
_entity_poly.pdbx_seq_one_letter_code
_entity_poly.pdbx_strand_id
1 'polypeptide(L)'
;MTKPTPRKFSGFPPGGIDHADMTQIPRRFFSDLLPMLDDVAEIKVVLFCFWALGQKEGKYKYLRRRDFLNDSALMRGLAAIDADAEPKTLLDAAIERCIERGSLLNVEVMLDNGEETLYFVNTARGREGAQALKSGEWMPGDGSNPVEIIPDRPNAFYL
;
A
#
# COMPACT_ATOMS: atom_id res chain seq x y z
N MET A 1 10.11 17.49 31.07
CA MET A 1 9.66 16.58 29.99
C MET A 1 10.84 16.30 29.08
N THR A 2 11.46 15.13 29.22
CA THR A 2 12.57 14.67 28.38
C THR A 2 12.00 14.34 27.00
N LYS A 3 12.47 15.01 25.94
CA LYS A 3 12.07 14.67 24.56
C LYS A 3 12.45 13.19 24.29
N PRO A 4 11.57 12.37 23.72
CA PRO A 4 11.91 11.01 23.35
C PRO A 4 13.09 11.04 22.36
N THR A 5 14.15 10.30 22.66
CA THR A 5 15.32 10.19 21.79
C THR A 5 14.90 9.50 20.49
N PRO A 6 15.14 10.10 19.31
CA PRO A 6 14.77 9.48 18.04
C PRO A 6 15.54 8.16 17.88
N ARG A 7 14.82 7.09 17.51
CA ARG A 7 15.44 5.81 17.17
C ARG A 7 16.42 6.03 16.02
N LYS A 8 17.69 5.69 16.22
CA LYS A 8 18.73 5.86 15.21
C LYS A 8 18.55 4.82 14.10
N PHE A 9 18.39 5.28 12.86
CA PHE A 9 18.47 4.41 11.68
C PHE A 9 19.93 4.02 11.45
N SER A 10 20.22 2.72 11.42
CA SER A 10 21.58 2.16 11.28
C SER A 10 22.14 2.25 9.86
N GLY A 11 21.33 2.69 8.90
CA GLY A 11 21.65 2.63 7.48
C GLY A 11 21.10 1.37 6.80
N PHE A 12 21.23 1.32 5.47
CA PHE A 12 20.88 0.17 4.65
C PHE A 12 22.01 -0.89 4.68
N PRO A 13 21.71 -2.16 4.34
CA PRO A 13 22.71 -3.23 4.36
C PRO A 13 23.97 -2.94 3.53
N PRO A 14 25.15 -3.44 3.93
CA PRO A 14 26.37 -3.35 3.14
C PRO A 14 26.25 -4.18 1.86
N GLY A 15 26.66 -3.63 0.71
CA GLY A 15 26.56 -4.31 -0.61
C GLY A 15 25.92 -3.48 -1.72
N GLY A 16 25.39 -2.29 -1.40
CA GLY A 16 24.63 -1.47 -2.33
C GLY A 16 23.13 -1.82 -2.29
N ILE A 17 22.30 -0.98 -2.90
CA ILE A 17 20.87 -1.25 -3.05
C ILE A 17 20.73 -2.11 -4.30
N ASP A 18 20.25 -3.35 -4.16
CA ASP A 18 19.91 -4.17 -5.33
C ASP A 18 18.78 -3.47 -6.09
N HIS A 19 18.93 -3.34 -7.40
CA HIS A 19 17.88 -2.81 -8.26
C HIS A 19 16.60 -3.64 -8.19
N ALA A 20 16.70 -4.94 -7.89
CA ALA A 20 15.56 -5.82 -7.65
C ALA A 20 14.77 -5.46 -6.38
N ASP A 21 15.42 -4.84 -5.40
CA ASP A 21 14.78 -4.41 -4.14
C ASP A 21 14.20 -2.98 -4.25
N MET A 22 14.33 -2.32 -5.40
CA MET A 22 13.85 -0.95 -5.60
C MET A 22 12.36 -0.90 -5.92
N THR A 23 11.61 -0.22 -5.05
CA THR A 23 10.22 0.15 -5.36
C THR A 23 10.19 1.28 -6.38
N GLN A 24 9.47 1.05 -7.49
CA GLN A 24 9.24 2.07 -8.50
C GLN A 24 8.15 3.04 -8.04
N ILE A 25 8.54 4.29 -7.80
CA ILE A 25 7.60 5.38 -7.46
C ILE A 25 7.52 6.31 -8.67
N PRO A 26 6.32 6.61 -9.20
CA PRO A 26 6.18 7.55 -10.31
C PRO A 26 6.77 8.91 -9.95
N ARG A 27 7.58 9.53 -10.82
CA ARG A 27 8.14 10.88 -10.57
C ARG A 27 7.07 11.92 -10.20
N ARG A 28 5.88 11.77 -10.79
CA ARG A 28 4.69 12.60 -10.54
C ARG A 28 4.17 12.52 -9.11
N PHE A 29 4.49 11.46 -8.36
CA PHE A 29 4.25 11.41 -6.92
C PHE A 29 4.89 12.60 -6.23
N PHE A 30 6.18 12.88 -6.50
CA PHE A 30 6.92 13.94 -5.81
C PHE A 30 6.51 15.35 -6.25
N SER A 31 6.13 15.54 -7.51
CA SER A 31 5.80 16.88 -8.03
C SER A 31 4.32 17.25 -7.87
N ASP A 32 3.43 16.26 -7.93
CA ASP A 32 1.98 16.53 -8.04
C ASP A 32 1.24 16.07 -6.78
N LEU A 33 1.51 14.85 -6.28
CA LEU A 33 0.75 14.29 -5.16
C LEU A 33 1.33 14.65 -3.79
N LEU A 34 2.62 14.41 -3.55
CA LEU A 34 3.27 14.63 -2.26
C LEU A 34 3.09 16.04 -1.70
N PRO A 35 3.14 17.14 -2.50
CA PRO A 35 2.88 18.48 -1.98
C PRO A 35 1.45 18.69 -1.46
N MET A 36 0.50 17.83 -1.88
CA MET A 36 -0.87 17.86 -1.39
C MET A 36 -1.03 17.06 -0.10
N LEU A 37 -0.21 16.02 0.13
CA LEU A 37 -0.31 15.16 1.31
C LEU A 37 0.20 15.91 2.56
N ASP A 38 -0.72 16.23 3.46
CA ASP A 38 -0.44 16.97 4.70
C ASP A 38 -0.47 16.08 5.96
N ASP A 39 -0.80 14.81 5.80
CA ASP A 39 -0.85 13.82 6.87
C ASP A 39 0.20 12.71 6.69
N VAL A 40 0.88 12.35 7.79
CA VAL A 40 1.96 11.35 7.76
C VAL A 40 1.42 9.94 7.56
N ALA A 41 0.23 9.62 8.07
CA ALA A 41 -0.39 8.31 7.86
C ALA A 41 -0.77 8.14 6.39
N GLU A 42 -1.35 9.19 5.77
CA GLU A 42 -1.66 9.24 4.34
C GLU A 42 -0.41 8.97 3.48
N ILE A 43 0.71 9.63 3.77
CA ILE A 43 1.98 9.41 3.06
C ILE A 43 2.44 7.95 3.18
N LYS A 44 2.39 7.37 4.39
CA LYS A 44 2.79 5.96 4.60
C LYS A 44 1.91 4.99 3.84
N VAL A 45 0.59 5.23 3.81
CA VAL A 45 -0.36 4.41 3.05
C VAL A 45 -0.10 4.49 1.55
N VAL A 46 0.10 5.67 0.99
CA VAL A 46 0.40 5.83 -0.45
C VAL A 46 1.71 5.13 -0.84
N LEU A 47 2.77 5.29 -0.03
CA LEU A 47 4.05 4.61 -0.27
C LEU A 47 3.92 3.09 -0.18
N PHE A 48 3.17 2.60 0.82
CA PHE A 48 2.85 1.18 0.94
C PHE A 48 2.12 0.67 -0.31
N CYS A 49 1.15 1.42 -0.83
CA CYS A 49 0.43 1.04 -2.05
C CYS A 49 1.38 0.89 -3.25
N PHE A 50 2.33 1.79 -3.46
CA PHE A 50 3.31 1.66 -4.55
C PHE A 50 4.17 0.41 -4.42
N TRP A 51 4.64 0.12 -3.20
CA TRP A 51 5.41 -1.08 -2.92
C TRP A 51 4.56 -2.35 -3.13
N ALA A 52 3.44 -2.47 -2.41
CA ALA A 52 2.61 -3.68 -2.41
C ALA A 52 2.02 -4.00 -3.79
N LEU A 53 1.58 -3.00 -4.55
CA LEU A 53 1.11 -3.19 -5.93
C LEU A 53 2.26 -3.44 -6.91
N GLY A 54 3.48 -2.99 -6.60
CA GLY A 54 4.67 -3.35 -7.36
C GLY A 54 4.87 -4.85 -7.42
N GLN A 55 4.68 -5.52 -6.27
CA GLN A 55 4.88 -6.96 -6.10
C GLN A 55 3.76 -7.84 -6.67
N LYS A 56 2.57 -7.28 -6.91
CA LYS A 56 1.43 -8.07 -7.45
C LYS A 56 1.56 -8.25 -8.96
N GLU A 57 1.14 -9.41 -9.45
CA GLU A 57 0.99 -9.67 -10.89
C GLU A 57 -0.46 -9.43 -11.35
N GLY A 58 -0.75 -9.68 -12.63
CA GLY A 58 -2.11 -9.60 -13.19
C GLY A 58 -2.46 -8.30 -13.92
N LYS A 59 -3.62 -8.34 -14.62
CA LYS A 59 -4.09 -7.24 -15.47
C LYS A 59 -4.40 -5.98 -14.65
N TYR A 60 -5.19 -6.11 -13.59
CA TYR A 60 -5.50 -5.00 -12.68
C TYR A 60 -5.04 -5.36 -11.27
N LYS A 61 -4.19 -4.50 -10.72
CA LYS A 61 -3.60 -4.70 -9.39
C LYS A 61 -4.41 -3.89 -8.38
N TYR A 62 -4.78 -4.54 -7.28
CA TYR A 62 -5.57 -3.94 -6.21
C TYR A 62 -5.11 -4.47 -4.85
N LEU A 63 -5.47 -3.73 -3.81
CA LEU A 63 -5.28 -4.12 -2.41
C LEU A 63 -6.64 -4.31 -1.74
N ARG A 64 -6.65 -5.13 -0.71
CA ARG A 64 -7.78 -5.29 0.22
C ARG A 64 -7.39 -4.70 1.56
N ARG A 65 -8.37 -4.36 2.41
CA ARG A 65 -8.08 -3.84 3.77
C ARG A 65 -7.13 -4.77 4.55
N ARG A 66 -7.31 -6.08 4.41
CA ARG A 66 -6.43 -7.10 5.02
C ARG A 66 -4.97 -7.02 4.55
N ASP A 67 -4.70 -6.58 3.33
CA ASP A 67 -3.34 -6.47 2.81
C ASP A 67 -2.56 -5.41 3.59
N PHE A 68 -3.21 -4.30 3.94
CA PHE A 68 -2.64 -3.27 4.81
C PHE A 68 -2.45 -3.76 6.25
N LEU A 69 -3.47 -4.43 6.81
CA LEU A 69 -3.43 -4.92 8.20
C LEU A 69 -2.37 -6.00 8.44
N ASN A 70 -2.10 -6.82 7.41
CA ASN A 70 -1.14 -7.91 7.50
C ASN A 70 0.32 -7.43 7.35
N ASP A 71 0.55 -6.19 6.90
CA ASP A 71 1.90 -5.64 6.81
C ASP A 71 2.38 -5.06 8.14
N SER A 72 3.27 -5.79 8.79
CA SER A 72 3.77 -5.40 10.12
C SER A 72 4.57 -4.09 10.09
N ALA A 73 5.19 -3.72 8.97
CA ALA A 73 6.01 -2.50 8.87
C ALA A 73 5.14 -1.26 8.80
N LEU A 74 4.10 -1.26 7.96
CA LEU A 74 3.08 -0.22 7.88
C LEU A 74 2.39 -0.05 9.23
N MET A 75 1.92 -1.14 9.84
CA MET A 75 1.20 -1.07 11.12
C MET A 75 2.08 -0.53 12.26
N ARG A 76 3.36 -0.93 12.35
CA ARG A 76 4.32 -0.31 13.27
C ARG A 76 4.55 1.17 12.95
N GLY A 77 4.61 1.52 11.66
CA GLY A 77 4.75 2.89 11.20
C GLY A 77 3.59 3.77 11.64
N LEU A 78 2.35 3.28 11.54
CA LEU A 78 1.15 3.99 11.96
C LEU A 78 1.10 4.13 13.48
N ALA A 79 1.39 3.06 14.22
CA ALA A 79 1.47 3.08 15.69
C ALA A 79 2.49 4.08 16.26
N ALA A 80 3.49 4.47 15.46
CA ALA A 80 4.51 5.44 15.85
C ALA A 80 4.11 6.90 15.60
N ILE A 81 2.97 7.15 14.94
CA ILE A 81 2.47 8.52 14.68
C ILE A 81 1.83 9.09 15.94
N ASP A 82 0.97 8.31 16.57
CA ASP A 82 0.28 8.64 17.80
C ASP A 82 0.22 7.40 18.69
N ALA A 83 0.77 7.51 19.90
CA ALA A 83 0.87 6.40 20.83
C ALA A 83 -0.47 6.07 21.51
N ASP A 84 -1.40 7.02 21.53
CA ASP A 84 -2.71 6.88 22.19
C ASP A 84 -3.79 6.41 21.19
N ALA A 85 -3.54 6.52 19.90
CA ALA A 85 -4.46 6.09 18.85
C ALA A 85 -4.29 4.61 18.47
N GLU A 86 -5.40 3.91 18.22
CA GLU A 86 -5.33 2.55 17.69
C GLU A 86 -4.80 2.57 16.24
N PRO A 87 -3.76 1.80 15.89
CA PRO A 87 -3.16 1.81 14.55
C PRO A 87 -4.13 1.46 13.42
N LYS A 88 -5.15 0.65 13.71
CA LYS A 88 -6.19 0.29 12.73
C LYS A 88 -7.09 1.48 12.41
N THR A 89 -7.43 2.28 13.42
CA THR A 89 -8.20 3.52 13.23
C THR A 89 -7.40 4.54 12.43
N LEU A 90 -6.09 4.67 12.71
CA LEU A 90 -5.19 5.51 11.91
C LEU A 90 -5.11 5.03 10.45
N LEU A 91 -5.05 3.71 10.23
CA LEU A 91 -5.07 3.13 8.89
C LEU A 91 -6.35 3.47 8.14
N ASP A 92 -7.51 3.23 8.77
CA ASP A 92 -8.81 3.46 8.13
C ASP A 92 -9.00 4.94 7.78
N ALA A 93 -8.65 5.85 8.69
CA ALA A 93 -8.69 7.29 8.44
C ALA A 93 -7.71 7.72 7.34
N ALA A 94 -6.52 7.13 7.27
CA ALA A 94 -5.55 7.43 6.22
C ALA A 94 -6.01 6.93 4.84
N ILE A 95 -6.64 5.75 4.77
CA ILE A 95 -7.24 5.22 3.54
C ILE A 95 -8.37 6.14 3.06
N GLU A 96 -9.25 6.57 3.97
CA GLU A 96 -10.35 7.50 3.65
C GLU A 96 -9.81 8.81 3.08
N ARG A 97 -8.82 9.42 3.73
CA ARG A 97 -8.13 10.63 3.21
C ARG A 97 -7.54 10.42 1.82
N CYS A 98 -6.90 9.27 1.59
CA CYS A 98 -6.36 8.94 0.27
C CYS A 98 -7.45 8.88 -0.81
N ILE A 99 -8.64 8.39 -0.47
CA ILE A 99 -9.79 8.32 -1.38
C ILE A 99 -10.35 9.71 -1.63
N GLU A 100 -10.56 10.50 -0.58
CA GLU A 100 -11.05 11.89 -0.68
C GLU A 100 -10.13 12.76 -1.53
N ARG A 101 -8.81 12.62 -1.36
CA ARG A 101 -7.80 13.32 -2.17
C ARG A 101 -7.67 12.76 -3.58
N GLY A 102 -8.22 11.58 -3.83
CA GLY A 102 -8.14 10.88 -5.12
C GLY A 102 -6.76 10.30 -5.42
N SER A 103 -5.93 10.03 -4.41
CA SER A 103 -4.70 9.25 -4.59
C SER A 103 -5.02 7.76 -4.73
N LEU A 104 -6.07 7.31 -4.04
CA LEU A 104 -6.66 5.98 -4.16
C LEU A 104 -8.09 6.05 -4.70
N LEU A 105 -8.52 4.94 -5.29
CA LEU A 105 -9.89 4.67 -5.72
C LEU A 105 -10.37 3.43 -4.95
N ASN A 106 -11.65 3.40 -4.58
CA ASN A 106 -12.28 2.23 -4.00
C ASN A 106 -13.42 1.71 -4.87
N VAL A 107 -13.62 0.39 -4.84
CA VAL A 107 -14.80 -0.26 -5.39
C VAL A 107 -15.25 -1.36 -4.43
N GLU A 108 -16.52 -1.35 -4.08
CA GLU A 108 -17.16 -2.40 -3.29
C GLU A 108 -17.58 -3.55 -4.20
N VAL A 109 -17.30 -4.78 -3.79
CA VAL A 109 -17.69 -5.99 -4.50
C VAL A 109 -18.31 -7.00 -3.55
N MET A 110 -19.32 -7.70 -4.06
CA MET A 110 -19.86 -8.88 -3.41
C MET A 110 -19.07 -10.10 -3.88
N LEU A 111 -18.35 -10.73 -2.95
CA LEU A 111 -17.65 -11.99 -3.18
C LEU A 111 -18.36 -13.11 -2.40
N ASP A 112 -18.00 -14.36 -2.69
CA ASP A 112 -18.58 -15.53 -2.02
C ASP A 112 -18.43 -15.50 -0.48
N ASN A 113 -17.40 -14.79 0.01
CA ASN A 113 -17.10 -14.62 1.43
C ASN A 113 -17.65 -13.32 2.04
N GLY A 114 -18.50 -12.57 1.31
CA GLY A 114 -19.13 -11.34 1.74
C GLY A 114 -18.70 -10.11 0.95
N GLU A 115 -19.14 -8.94 1.41
CA GLU A 115 -18.77 -7.66 0.84
C GLU A 115 -17.31 -7.32 1.16
N GLU A 116 -16.53 -6.98 0.13
CA GLU A 116 -15.14 -6.56 0.28
C GLU A 116 -14.88 -5.29 -0.54
N THR A 117 -14.12 -4.36 0.03
CA THR A 117 -13.66 -3.16 -0.69
C THR A 117 -12.30 -3.40 -1.31
N LEU A 118 -12.18 -3.13 -2.60
CA LEU A 118 -10.91 -3.18 -3.33
C LEU A 118 -10.37 -1.76 -3.55
N TYR A 119 -9.07 -1.59 -3.29
CA TYR A 119 -8.37 -0.31 -3.39
C TYR A 119 -7.37 -0.31 -4.55
N PHE A 120 -7.41 0.74 -5.37
CA PHE A 120 -6.53 0.94 -6.51
C PHE A 120 -5.81 2.28 -6.36
N VAL A 121 -4.54 2.36 -6.77
CA VAL A 121 -3.90 3.67 -6.97
C VAL A 121 -4.52 4.34 -8.18
N ASN A 122 -4.82 5.64 -8.08
CA ASN A 122 -5.46 6.43 -9.15
C ASN A 122 -4.53 6.73 -10.35
N THR A 123 -4.01 5.67 -10.96
CA THR A 123 -3.35 5.69 -12.26
C THR A 123 -4.37 5.46 -13.37
N ALA A 124 -3.98 5.65 -14.64
CA ALA A 124 -4.83 5.31 -15.78
C ALA A 124 -5.31 3.85 -15.73
N ARG A 125 -4.39 2.93 -15.43
CA ARG A 125 -4.69 1.49 -15.30
C ARG A 125 -5.51 1.16 -14.05
N GLY A 126 -5.31 1.88 -12.95
CA GLY A 126 -6.14 1.74 -11.75
C GLY A 126 -7.59 2.17 -12.00
N ARG A 127 -7.81 3.28 -12.73
CA ARG A 127 -9.15 3.72 -13.16
C ARG A 127 -9.81 2.72 -14.09
N GLU A 128 -9.06 2.20 -15.07
CA GLU A 128 -9.55 1.17 -15.98
C GLU A 128 -9.99 -0.08 -15.22
N GLY A 129 -9.17 -0.58 -14.29
CA GLY A 129 -9.51 -1.72 -13.45
C GLY A 129 -10.73 -1.49 -12.57
N ALA A 130 -10.83 -0.32 -11.94
CA ALA A 130 -11.98 0.06 -11.14
C ALA A 130 -13.27 0.15 -11.97
N GLN A 131 -13.20 0.66 -13.21
CA GLN A 131 -14.35 0.71 -14.12
C GLN A 131 -14.75 -0.68 -14.62
N ALA A 132 -13.78 -1.51 -15.03
CA ALA A 132 -14.03 -2.87 -15.48
C ALA A 132 -14.68 -3.73 -14.38
N LEU A 133 -14.31 -3.49 -13.13
CA LEU A 133 -14.94 -4.12 -11.97
C LEU A 133 -16.40 -3.65 -11.80
N LYS A 134 -16.65 -2.33 -11.90
CA LYS A 134 -17.99 -1.74 -11.78
C LYS A 134 -18.94 -2.19 -12.91
N SER A 135 -18.43 -2.41 -14.11
CA SER A 135 -19.21 -2.90 -15.25
C SER A 135 -19.40 -4.42 -15.27
N GLY A 136 -18.70 -5.15 -14.38
CA GLY A 136 -18.70 -6.62 -14.37
C GLY A 136 -17.89 -7.26 -15.51
N GLU A 137 -17.15 -6.47 -16.29
CA GLU A 137 -16.25 -6.96 -17.36
C GLU A 137 -15.03 -7.71 -16.79
N TRP A 138 -14.68 -7.44 -15.55
CA TRP A 138 -13.61 -8.13 -14.84
C TRP A 138 -14.04 -8.45 -13.41
N MET A 139 -13.74 -9.67 -12.98
CA MET A 139 -13.94 -10.11 -11.60
C MET A 139 -12.61 -10.46 -10.94
N PRO A 140 -12.41 -10.11 -9.67
CA PRO A 140 -11.19 -10.40 -8.95
C PRO A 140 -11.18 -11.87 -8.53
N GLY A 141 -10.14 -12.64 -8.90
CA GLY A 141 -9.97 -14.03 -8.47
C GLY A 141 -10.14 -15.10 -9.57
N ASP A 142 -10.17 -14.69 -10.84
CA ASP A 142 -10.18 -15.57 -12.00
C ASP A 142 -8.79 -16.19 -12.27
N GLY A 143 -8.52 -17.32 -11.59
CA GLY A 143 -7.68 -18.45 -12.04
C GLY A 143 -6.20 -18.24 -12.38
N SER A 144 -5.72 -17.00 -12.47
CA SER A 144 -4.38 -16.64 -12.96
C SER A 144 -3.54 -15.88 -11.93
N ASN A 145 -4.11 -15.59 -10.75
CA ASN A 145 -3.46 -14.75 -9.75
C ASN A 145 -3.88 -15.19 -8.33
N PRO A 146 -3.41 -16.36 -7.85
CA PRO A 146 -3.57 -16.70 -6.44
C PRO A 146 -2.96 -15.58 -5.59
N VAL A 147 -3.68 -15.18 -4.55
CA VAL A 147 -3.26 -14.14 -3.59
C VAL A 147 -2.14 -14.72 -2.74
N GLU A 148 -0.93 -14.80 -3.29
CA GLU A 148 0.29 -15.00 -2.53
C GLU A 148 1.04 -13.66 -2.54
N ILE A 149 0.95 -12.95 -1.42
CA ILE A 149 2.03 -12.03 -1.04
C ILE A 149 3.21 -12.96 -0.79
N ILE A 150 4.10 -13.10 -1.78
CA ILE A 150 5.31 -13.90 -1.63
C ILE A 150 6.07 -13.27 -0.44
N PRO A 151 6.23 -13.97 0.70
CA PRO A 151 7.05 -13.46 1.78
C PRO A 151 8.46 -13.27 1.23
N ASP A 152 9.12 -12.21 1.67
CA ASP A 152 10.49 -11.85 1.28
C ASP A 152 11.37 -13.11 1.27
N ARG A 153 11.78 -13.56 0.08
CA ARG A 153 12.56 -14.79 -0.04
C ARG A 153 13.96 -14.47 0.47
N PRO A 154 14.49 -15.19 1.48
CA PRO A 154 15.87 -14.99 1.87
C PRO A 154 16.78 -15.30 0.66
N ASN A 155 17.44 -14.26 0.16
CA ASN A 155 18.45 -14.35 -0.88
C ASN A 155 19.57 -15.24 -0.30
N ALA A 156 19.98 -16.30 -0.99
CA ALA A 156 20.95 -17.29 -0.51
C ALA A 156 22.40 -16.75 -0.32
N PHE A 157 22.58 -15.44 -0.18
CA PHE A 157 23.87 -14.74 -0.15
C PHE A 157 24.17 -14.00 1.16
N TYR A 158 23.38 -14.19 2.22
CA TYR A 158 23.82 -13.82 3.57
C TYR A 158 24.58 -15.00 4.20
N LEU A 159 25.92 -14.94 4.12
CA LEU A 159 26.85 -15.66 4.98
C LEU A 159 27.40 -14.71 6.05
#